data_AF-A0A2A7UQI8-F1
#
_entry.id   AF-A0A2A7UQI8-F1
#
_cell.length_a   1.000
_cell.length_b   1.000
_cell.length_c   1.000
_cell.angle_alpha   90.00
_cell.angle_beta   90.00
_cell.angle_gamma   90.00
#
_symmetry.space_group_name_H-M   'P 1'
#
loop_
_entity.id
_entity.type
_entity.pdbx_description
1 polymer ?
#
loop_
_entity_poly.entity_id
_entity_poly.type
_entity_poly.pdbx_seq_one_letter_code
_entity_poly.pdbx_strand_id
1 'polypeptide(L)'
;MKISSAIRTGSALALTALLVGCVSAPKPLYSWNGYQTQVYSYLKSDGPAQEEQILELEKGVQQTAGKDAHLPPGYQAHLGLLYLNTGRTDQALAAWEQEKQQFPESAPYINYLVSNLKKNGN
;
A
#
# COMPACT_ATOMS: atom_id res chain seq x y z
N MET A 1 46.47 22.81 -54.79
CA MET A 1 45.25 22.01 -55.08
C MET A 1 44.92 21.19 -53.83
N LYS A 2 43.74 21.38 -53.24
CA LYS A 2 43.33 20.77 -51.96
C LYS A 2 42.90 19.32 -52.21
N ILE A 3 43.36 18.38 -51.39
CA ILE A 3 42.80 17.01 -51.37
C ILE A 3 42.43 16.71 -49.91
N SER A 4 41.13 16.49 -49.73
CA SER A 4 40.40 16.50 -48.46
C SER A 4 40.75 15.31 -47.57
N SER A 5 40.88 15.58 -46.27
CA SER A 5 40.90 14.56 -45.21
C SER A 5 39.55 13.85 -45.17
N ALA A 6 39.48 12.67 -45.78
CA ALA A 6 38.44 11.69 -45.52
C ALA A 6 38.88 10.85 -44.31
N ILE A 7 37.90 10.32 -43.58
CA ILE A 7 38.05 9.41 -42.43
C ILE A 7 38.23 10.15 -41.09
N ARG A 8 37.10 10.36 -40.38
CA ARG A 8 36.95 10.11 -38.92
C ARG A 8 35.64 10.62 -38.29
N THR A 9 34.57 10.82 -39.06
CA THR A 9 33.28 11.27 -38.51
C THR A 9 32.19 10.18 -38.48
N GLY A 10 32.58 8.90 -38.53
CA GLY A 10 31.63 7.77 -38.41
C GLY A 10 31.53 7.17 -37.00
N SER A 11 32.61 7.17 -36.22
CA SER A 11 32.64 6.49 -34.91
C SER A 11 32.00 7.27 -33.76
N ALA A 12 31.79 8.57 -33.88
CA ALA A 12 31.28 9.39 -32.79
C ALA A 12 29.77 9.22 -32.55
N LEU A 13 28.99 8.85 -33.57
CA LEU A 13 27.53 8.71 -33.46
C LEU A 13 27.08 7.35 -32.90
N ALA A 14 27.93 6.32 -32.96
CA ALA A 14 27.61 4.98 -32.46
C ALA A 14 27.77 4.85 -30.93
N LEU A 15 28.60 5.71 -30.32
CA LEU A 15 28.89 5.69 -28.88
C LEU A 15 27.78 6.34 -28.04
N THR A 16 26.98 7.25 -28.59
CA THR A 16 25.88 7.91 -27.85
C THR A 16 24.61 7.08 -27.76
N ALA A 17 24.43 6.09 -28.63
CA ALA A 17 23.26 5.19 -28.61
C ALA A 17 23.30 4.14 -27.49
N LEU A 18 24.46 3.94 -26.86
CA LEU A 18 24.65 2.96 -25.77
C LEU A 18 24.36 3.52 -24.37
N LEU A 19 24.04 4.82 -24.24
CA LEU A 19 23.77 5.45 -22.94
C LEU A 19 22.28 5.50 -22.55
N VAL A 20 21.37 4.92 -23.32
CA VAL A 20 19.98 4.73 -22.89
C VAL A 20 19.89 3.49 -21.98
N GLY A 21 20.38 3.64 -20.75
CA GLY A 21 20.10 2.70 -19.67
C GLY A 21 18.60 2.75 -19.36
N CYS A 22 17.89 1.66 -19.63
CA CYS A 22 16.49 1.53 -19.27
C CYS A 22 16.38 1.42 -17.74
N VAL A 23 16.29 2.54 -17.03
CA VAL A 23 16.03 2.54 -15.60
C VAL A 23 14.54 2.28 -15.38
N SER A 24 14.19 1.04 -15.03
CA SER A 24 12.84 0.72 -14.57
C SER A 24 12.69 1.27 -13.16
N ALA A 25 11.60 2.00 -12.89
CA ALA A 25 11.33 2.53 -11.56
C ALA A 25 11.33 1.39 -10.52
N PRO A 26 11.91 1.60 -9.32
CA PRO A 26 11.89 0.58 -8.28
C PRO A 26 10.44 0.24 -7.92
N LYS A 27 10.15 -1.07 -7.85
CA LYS A 27 8.83 -1.54 -7.44
C LYS A 27 8.53 -1.04 -6.01
N PRO A 28 7.34 -0.49 -5.74
CA PRO A 28 6.99 -0.08 -4.39
C PRO A 28 6.91 -1.30 -3.47
N LEU A 29 7.34 -1.13 -2.23
CA LEU A 29 7.28 -2.18 -1.20
C LEU A 29 5.84 -2.56 -0.84
N TYR A 30 4.92 -1.58 -0.89
CA TYR A 30 3.53 -1.74 -0.48
C TYR A 30 2.54 -1.42 -1.59
N SER A 31 1.44 -2.19 -1.62
CA SER A 31 0.26 -1.91 -2.43
C SER A 31 -0.68 -1.00 -1.65
N TRP A 32 -0.56 0.30 -1.88
CA TRP A 32 -1.39 1.31 -1.18
C TRP A 32 -2.85 1.28 -1.62
N ASN A 33 -3.15 0.87 -2.86
CA ASN A 33 -4.51 0.84 -3.41
C ASN A 33 -5.26 2.16 -3.09
N GLY A 34 -6.51 2.10 -2.62
CA GLY A 34 -7.28 3.27 -2.18
C GLY A 34 -7.04 3.70 -0.72
N TYR A 35 -6.11 3.08 0.01
CA TYR A 35 -5.98 3.21 1.48
C TYR A 35 -5.86 4.67 1.95
N GLN A 36 -4.97 5.43 1.32
CA GLN A 36 -4.68 6.81 1.73
C GLN A 36 -5.91 7.70 1.61
N THR A 37 -6.70 7.51 0.55
CA THR A 37 -7.96 8.23 0.33
C THR A 37 -8.98 7.89 1.40
N GLN A 38 -9.11 6.59 1.76
CA GLN A 38 -10.07 6.17 2.79
C GLN A 38 -9.71 6.67 4.19
N VAL A 39 -8.43 6.61 4.57
CA VAL A 39 -8.00 7.17 5.86
C VAL A 39 -8.22 8.68 5.89
N TYR A 40 -7.85 9.39 4.82
CA TYR A 40 -8.01 10.84 4.76
C TYR A 40 -9.49 11.25 4.88
N SER A 41 -10.38 10.60 4.12
CA SER A 41 -11.81 10.91 4.14
C SER A 41 -12.49 10.52 5.45
N TYR A 42 -12.07 9.41 6.07
CA TYR A 42 -12.51 9.05 7.42
C TYR A 42 -12.13 10.12 8.45
N LEU A 43 -10.88 10.61 8.42
CA LEU A 43 -10.39 11.62 9.36
C LEU A 43 -11.04 13.00 9.15
N LYS A 44 -11.47 13.29 7.93
CA LYS A 44 -12.19 14.53 7.60
C LYS A 44 -13.68 14.46 7.93
N SER A 45 -14.21 13.28 8.22
CA SER A 45 -15.65 13.05 8.40
C SER A 45 -16.48 13.50 7.19
N ASP A 46 -15.87 13.59 6.01
CA ASP A 46 -16.50 13.94 4.72
C ASP A 46 -16.44 12.78 3.72
N GLY A 47 -16.06 11.60 4.20
CA GLY A 47 -15.95 10.38 3.41
C GLY A 47 -17.28 9.68 3.15
N PRO A 48 -17.23 8.64 2.31
CA PRO A 48 -18.39 7.80 2.03
C PRO A 48 -18.83 7.04 3.28
N ALA A 49 -19.99 6.38 3.21
CA ALA A 49 -20.47 5.54 4.30
C ALA A 49 -19.40 4.49 4.68
N GLN A 50 -19.30 4.15 5.97
CA GLN A 50 -18.28 3.20 6.46
C GLN A 50 -18.32 1.86 5.71
N GLU A 51 -19.50 1.41 5.28
CA GLU A 51 -19.66 0.21 4.46
C GLU A 51 -18.95 0.33 3.10
N GLU A 52 -19.04 1.48 2.44
CA GLU A 52 -18.36 1.72 1.17
C GLU A 52 -16.83 1.76 1.36
N GLN A 53 -16.36 2.32 2.48
CA GLN A 53 -14.94 2.29 2.84
C GLN A 53 -14.44 0.86 3.07
N ILE A 54 -15.23 0.04 3.78
CA ILE A 54 -14.95 -1.38 4.00
C ILE A 54 -14.80 -2.10 2.66
N LEU A 55 -15.75 -1.93 1.75
CA LEU A 55 -15.72 -2.59 0.44
C LEU A 55 -14.48 -2.20 -0.38
N GLU A 56 -14.09 -0.93 -0.38
CA GLU A 56 -12.89 -0.50 -1.12
C GLU A 56 -11.60 -1.04 -0.48
N LEU A 57 -11.55 -1.15 0.86
CA LEU A 57 -10.40 -1.74 1.53
C LEU A 57 -10.34 -3.27 1.36
N GLU A 58 -11.46 -3.98 1.45
CA GLU A 58 -11.53 -5.41 1.17
C GLU A 58 -11.07 -5.71 -0.27
N LYS A 59 -11.48 -4.90 -1.23
CA LYS A 59 -11.00 -4.99 -2.61
C LYS A 59 -9.50 -4.82 -2.70
N GLY A 60 -8.90 -3.88 -1.97
CA GLY A 60 -7.44 -3.74 -1.93
C GLY A 60 -6.73 -4.94 -1.28
N VAL A 61 -7.33 -5.59 -0.28
CA VAL A 61 -6.84 -6.88 0.25
C VAL A 61 -6.82 -7.92 -0.86
N GLN A 62 -7.93 -8.10 -1.60
CA GLN A 62 -8.03 -9.07 -2.69
C GLN A 62 -7.03 -8.79 -3.83
N GLN A 63 -6.86 -7.52 -4.19
CA GLN A 63 -5.91 -7.10 -5.23
C GLN A 63 -4.45 -7.35 -4.86
N THR A 64 -4.15 -7.39 -3.55
CA THR A 64 -2.80 -7.59 -3.02
C THR A 64 -2.50 -9.08 -2.82
N ALA A 65 -3.49 -9.88 -2.41
CA ALA A 65 -3.34 -11.32 -2.17
C ALA A 65 -2.86 -12.12 -3.40
N GLY A 66 -3.12 -11.64 -4.62
CA GLY A 66 -2.69 -12.26 -5.88
C GLY A 66 -1.35 -11.78 -6.43
N LYS A 67 -0.59 -10.97 -5.68
CA LYS A 67 0.66 -10.34 -6.14
C LYS A 67 1.78 -10.58 -5.13
N ASP A 68 3.03 -10.55 -5.57
CA ASP A 68 4.22 -10.45 -4.68
C ASP A 68 4.30 -9.04 -4.05
N ALA A 69 3.25 -8.63 -3.34
CA ALA A 69 3.14 -7.32 -2.72
C ALA A 69 2.45 -7.43 -1.36
N HIS A 70 2.72 -6.46 -0.49
CA HIS A 70 2.20 -6.41 0.86
C HIS A 70 1.29 -5.20 1.05
N LEU A 71 0.27 -5.32 1.91
CA LEU A 71 -0.49 -4.16 2.35
C LEU A 71 0.40 -3.25 3.22
N PRO A 72 0.21 -1.92 3.21
CA PRO A 72 1.00 -1.04 4.05
C PRO A 72 0.64 -1.20 5.55
N PRO A 73 1.53 -0.78 6.47
CA PRO A 73 1.23 -0.71 7.89
C PRO A 73 -0.05 0.07 8.17
N GLY A 74 -0.87 -0.43 9.09
CA GLY A 74 -2.13 0.17 9.51
C GLY A 74 -3.32 -0.11 8.59
N TYR A 75 -3.13 -0.74 7.42
CA TYR A 75 -4.23 -1.06 6.51
C TYR A 75 -5.26 -1.98 7.17
N GLN A 76 -4.79 -3.08 7.74
CA GLN A 76 -5.63 -4.05 8.44
C GLN A 76 -6.11 -3.47 9.78
N ALA A 77 -5.30 -2.64 10.45
CA ALA A 77 -5.73 -1.89 11.63
C ALA A 77 -6.96 -1.00 11.36
N HIS A 78 -6.93 -0.23 10.27
CA HIS A 78 -8.02 0.66 9.88
C HIS A 78 -9.26 -0.10 9.41
N LEU A 79 -9.08 -1.18 8.63
CA LEU A 79 -10.18 -2.07 8.27
C LEU A 79 -10.86 -2.67 9.52
N GLY A 80 -10.07 -3.08 10.52
CA GLY A 80 -10.61 -3.55 11.80
C GLY A 80 -11.37 -2.47 12.58
N LEU A 81 -10.93 -1.20 12.53
CA LEU A 81 -11.69 -0.07 13.10
C LEU A 81 -13.05 0.09 12.42
N LEU A 82 -13.10 0.05 11.09
CA LEU A 82 -14.36 0.19 10.35
C LEU A 82 -15.32 -0.98 10.64
N TYR A 83 -14.81 -2.21 10.70
CA TYR A 83 -15.61 -3.36 11.12
C TYR A 83 -16.15 -3.20 12.53
N LEU A 84 -15.34 -2.74 13.48
CA LEU A 84 -15.81 -2.53 14.85
C LEU A 84 -16.92 -1.46 14.90
N ASN A 85 -16.73 -0.35 14.20
CA ASN A 85 -17.72 0.74 14.16
C ASN A 85 -19.05 0.33 13.51
N THR A 86 -19.03 -0.68 12.65
CA THR A 86 -20.22 -1.26 11.99
C THR A 86 -20.77 -2.49 12.70
N GLY A 87 -20.27 -2.82 13.91
CA GLY A 87 -20.74 -3.93 14.74
C GLY A 87 -20.21 -5.31 14.32
N ARG A 88 -19.25 -5.38 13.40
CA ARG A 88 -18.64 -6.61 12.85
C ARG A 88 -17.42 -7.03 13.67
N THR A 89 -17.63 -7.27 14.96
CA THR A 89 -16.54 -7.51 15.92
C THR A 89 -15.60 -8.66 15.53
N ASP A 90 -16.14 -9.79 15.04
CA ASP A 90 -15.30 -10.94 14.66
C ASP A 90 -14.38 -10.60 13.48
N GLN A 91 -14.88 -9.84 12.50
CA GLN A 91 -14.09 -9.37 11.37
C GLN A 91 -13.02 -8.35 11.82
N ALA A 92 -13.35 -7.49 12.79
CA ALA A 92 -12.38 -6.57 13.38
C ALA A 92 -11.21 -7.31 14.03
N LEU A 93 -11.50 -8.34 14.84
CA LEU A 93 -10.49 -9.17 15.48
C LEU A 93 -9.63 -9.91 14.46
N ALA A 94 -10.24 -10.44 13.39
CA ALA A 94 -9.50 -11.11 12.31
C ALA A 94 -8.54 -10.16 11.59
N ALA A 95 -9.01 -8.96 11.21
CA ALA A 95 -8.17 -7.95 10.57
C ALA A 95 -6.99 -7.53 11.47
N TRP A 96 -7.26 -7.27 12.75
CA TRP A 96 -6.24 -6.92 13.72
C TRP A 96 -5.23 -8.03 14.00
N GLU A 97 -5.63 -9.30 13.89
CA GLU A 97 -4.68 -10.41 13.94
C GLU A 97 -3.76 -10.41 12.70
N GLN A 98 -4.30 -10.16 11.51
CA GLN A 98 -3.50 -10.03 10.29
C GLN A 98 -2.50 -8.86 10.37
N GLU A 99 -2.91 -7.71 10.93
CA GLU A 99 -2.02 -6.58 11.16
C GLU A 99 -0.81 -6.97 12.03
N LYS A 100 -1.04 -7.67 13.15
CA LYS A 100 0.06 -8.10 14.03
C LYS A 100 0.98 -9.13 13.39
N GLN A 101 0.42 -10.02 12.56
CA GLN A 101 1.22 -11.02 11.84
C GLN A 101 2.16 -10.35 10.85
N GLN A 102 1.68 -9.31 10.16
CA GLN A 102 2.47 -8.59 9.18
C GLN A 102 3.41 -7.54 9.83
N PHE A 103 2.96 -6.92 10.91
CA PHE A 103 3.62 -5.81 11.60
C PHE A 103 3.61 -6.05 13.12
N PRO A 104 4.53 -6.87 13.64
CA PRO A 104 4.59 -7.21 15.06
C PRO A 104 4.79 -5.99 15.97
N GLU A 105 5.32 -4.89 15.46
CA GLU A 105 5.43 -3.61 16.14
C GLU A 105 4.07 -3.00 16.51
N SER A 106 2.99 -3.36 15.79
CA SER A 106 1.63 -2.91 16.09
C SER A 106 1.00 -3.63 17.29
N ALA A 107 1.56 -4.78 17.69
CA ALA A 107 0.95 -5.67 18.67
C ALA A 107 0.61 -5.03 20.02
N PRO A 108 1.45 -4.17 20.64
CA PRO A 108 1.10 -3.50 21.88
C PRO A 108 -0.19 -2.66 21.76
N TYR A 109 -0.34 -1.93 20.66
CA TYR A 109 -1.51 -1.09 20.41
C TYR A 109 -2.76 -1.94 20.12
N ILE A 110 -2.65 -2.93 19.24
CA ILE A 110 -3.77 -3.83 18.92
C ILE A 110 -4.24 -4.60 20.16
N ASN A 111 -3.32 -5.12 20.98
CA ASN A 111 -3.67 -5.82 22.22
C ASN A 111 -4.39 -4.89 23.21
N TYR A 112 -4.00 -3.61 23.28
CA TYR A 112 -4.72 -2.60 24.04
C TYR A 112 -6.16 -2.42 23.53
N LEU A 113 -6.38 -2.30 22.21
CA LEU A 113 -7.72 -2.19 21.63
C LEU A 113 -8.60 -3.40 21.99
N VAL A 114 -8.08 -4.61 21.79
CA VAL A 114 -8.78 -5.87 22.10
C VAL A 114 -9.09 -5.99 23.60
N SER A 115 -8.15 -5.58 24.47
CA SER A 115 -8.39 -5.57 25.91
C SER A 115 -9.52 -4.62 26.32
N ASN A 116 -9.61 -3.44 25.70
CA ASN A 116 -10.67 -2.48 26.03
C ASN A 116 -12.03 -2.95 25.52
N LEU A 117 -12.06 -3.54 24.32
CA LEU A 117 -13.27 -4.15 23.77
C LEU A 117 -13.86 -5.20 24.73
N LYS A 118 -13.02 -6.09 25.27
CA LYS A 118 -13.45 -7.13 26.24
C LYS A 118 -13.97 -6.54 27.54
N LYS A 119 -13.43 -5.41 28.00
CA LYS A 119 -13.89 -4.73 29.22
C LYS A 119 -15.25 -4.06 29.03
N ASN A 120 -15.51 -3.51 27.84
CA ASN A 120 -16.74 -2.76 27.55
C ASN A 120 -17.89 -3.64 27.04
N GLY A 121 -17.61 -4.88 26.61
CA GLY A 121 -18.62 -5.86 26.18
C GLY A 121 -19.16 -6.75 27.32
N ASN A 122 -18.68 -6.54 28.55
CA ASN A 122 -19.16 -7.15 29.79
C ASN A 122 -20.06 -6.16 30.55
#